data_AF-A0A7S0HZ87-F1
#
_entry.id   AF-A0A7S0HZ87-F1
#
_cell.length_a   1.000
_cell.length_b   1.000
_cell.length_c   1.000
_cell.angle_alpha   90.00
_cell.angle_beta   90.00
_cell.angle_gamma   90.00
#
_symmetry.space_group_name_H-M   'P 1'
#
loop_
_entity.id
_entity.type
_entity.pdbx_description
1 polymer ?
#
loop_
_entity_poly.entity_id
_entity_poly.type
_entity_poly.pdbx_seq_one_letter_code
_entity_poly.pdbx_strand_id
1 'polypeptide(L)'
;SRRIYNVCLPNVTTDLRLGIFPITEVANGHTFFVQQLQTMTARWPMAVHATFQYGDMPDYAFGKRQRFRDWGMWLVDDEAYTSSTAADGGDVNYLVLEED
;
A
#
# COMPACT_ATOMS: atom_id res chain seq x y z
N SER A 1 -5.02 20.13 -1.02
CA SER A 1 -6.39 20.13 -0.49
C SER A 1 -7.13 18.92 -1.05
N ARG A 2 -7.85 18.20 -0.20
CA ARG A 2 -8.74 17.11 -0.61
C ARG A 2 -10.04 17.70 -1.14
N ARG A 3 -10.53 17.22 -2.29
CA ARG A 3 -11.81 17.64 -2.87
C ARG A 3 -12.66 16.41 -3.15
N ILE A 4 -13.94 16.47 -2.80
CA ILE A 4 -14.89 15.37 -3.03
C ILE A 4 -16.10 15.95 -3.77
N TYR A 5 -16.54 15.24 -4.80
CA TYR A 5 -17.65 15.60 -5.65
C TYR A 5 -18.66 14.46 -5.66
N ASN A 6 -19.94 14.80 -5.57
CA ASN A 6 -21.03 13.87 -5.90
C ASN A 6 -21.39 14.11 -7.36
N VAL A 7 -21.26 13.07 -8.18
CA VAL A 7 -21.45 13.13 -9.62
C VAL A 7 -22.62 12.22 -9.99
N CYS A 8 -23.53 12.73 -10.81
CA CYS A 8 -24.54 11.93 -11.47
C CYS A 8 -24.05 11.66 -12.90
N LEU A 9 -23.99 10.38 -13.28
CA LEU A 9 -23.67 9.94 -14.63
C LEU A 9 -24.95 9.42 -15.28
N PRO A 10 -25.60 10.20 -16.16
CA PRO A 10 -26.84 9.79 -16.80
C PRO A 10 -26.67 8.44 -17.50
N ASN A 11 -27.62 7.53 -17.29
CA ASN A 11 -27.61 6.16 -17.82
C ASN A 11 -26.54 5.21 -17.23
N VAL A 12 -25.80 5.62 -16.19
CA VAL A 12 -24.81 4.76 -15.49
C VAL A 12 -25.11 4.67 -13.99
N THR A 13 -25.12 5.81 -13.29
CA THR A 13 -25.38 5.87 -11.85
C THR A 13 -25.84 7.26 -11.42
N THR A 14 -26.78 7.32 -10.48
CA THR A 14 -27.29 8.57 -9.91
C THR A 14 -26.44 9.09 -8.75
N ASP A 15 -25.60 8.23 -8.16
CA ASP A 15 -24.71 8.59 -7.05
C ASP A 15 -23.32 7.99 -7.26
N LEU A 16 -22.36 8.84 -7.63
CA LEU A 16 -20.94 8.52 -7.71
C LEU A 16 -20.15 9.55 -6.89
N ARG A 17 -19.38 9.08 -5.91
CA ARG A 17 -18.44 9.92 -5.18
C ARG A 17 -17.07 9.91 -5.83
N LEU A 18 -16.65 11.05 -6.35
CA LEU A 18 -15.32 11.26 -6.91
C LEU A 18 -14.47 12.09 -5.95
N GLY A 19 -13.29 11.60 -5.57
CA GLY A 19 -12.35 12.33 -4.72
C GLY A 19 -11.04 12.62 -5.44
N ILE A 20 -10.53 13.85 -5.32
CA ILE A 20 -9.18 14.24 -5.71
C ILE A 20 -8.36 14.43 -4.43
N PHE A 21 -7.26 13.69 -4.33
CA PHE A 21 -6.41 13.66 -3.15
C PHE A 21 -4.98 14.13 -3.49
N PRO A 22 -4.32 14.87 -2.60
CA PRO A 22 -2.89 15.13 -2.73
C PRO A 22 -2.10 13.83 -2.72
N ILE A 23 -1.06 13.77 -3.56
CA ILE A 23 -0.20 12.58 -3.66
C ILE A 23 0.59 12.30 -2.37
N THR A 24 0.76 13.31 -1.52
CA THR A 24 1.37 13.18 -0.19
C THR A 24 0.46 12.50 0.83
N GLU A 25 -0.85 12.39 0.55
CA GLU A 25 -1.82 11.65 1.37
C GLU A 25 -2.13 10.28 0.78
N VAL A 26 -2.19 10.17 -0.55
CA VAL A 26 -2.45 8.92 -1.26
C VAL A 26 -1.40 8.75 -2.35
N ALA A 27 -0.40 7.91 -2.09
CA ALA A 27 0.69 7.68 -3.03
C ALA A 27 0.39 6.47 -3.94
N ASN A 28 0.95 6.47 -5.14
CA ASN A 28 1.00 5.27 -5.96
C ASN A 28 2.33 4.54 -5.74
N GLY A 29 2.43 3.29 -6.18
CA GLY A 29 3.64 2.48 -6.01
C GLY A 29 4.89 3.10 -6.67
N HIS A 30 4.73 3.87 -7.74
CA HIS A 30 5.88 4.55 -8.37
C HIS A 30 6.39 5.69 -7.49
N THR A 31 5.50 6.55 -7.00
CA THR A 31 5.89 7.71 -6.18
C THR A 31 6.36 7.30 -4.80
N PHE A 32 5.84 6.19 -4.27
CA PHE A 32 6.23 5.66 -2.98
C PHE A 32 7.53 4.83 -3.03
N PHE A 33 7.63 3.82 -3.92
CA PHE A 33 8.77 2.90 -3.92
C PHE A 33 9.96 3.39 -4.76
N VAL A 34 9.71 4.06 -5.90
CA VAL A 34 10.78 4.48 -6.81
C VAL A 34 11.27 5.88 -6.45
N GLN A 35 10.34 6.83 -6.34
CA GLN A 35 10.69 8.22 -6.04
C GLN A 35 10.86 8.50 -4.55
N GLN A 36 10.39 7.59 -3.68
CA GLN A 36 10.45 7.73 -2.22
C GLN A 36 9.94 9.09 -1.73
N LEU A 37 8.81 9.55 -2.26
CA LEU A 37 8.26 10.87 -1.95
C LEU A 37 8.08 11.09 -0.44
N GLN A 38 7.74 10.04 0.31
CA GLN A 38 7.59 10.06 1.76
C GLN A 38 8.87 10.50 2.49
N THR A 39 10.05 10.14 1.98
CA THR A 39 11.33 10.52 2.58
C THR A 39 11.69 11.96 2.21
N MET A 40 11.46 12.34 0.95
CA MET A 40 11.72 13.71 0.47
C MET A 40 10.81 14.75 1.12
N THR A 41 9.56 14.40 1.39
CA THR A 41 8.56 15.30 1.98
C THR A 41 8.42 15.13 3.50
N ALA A 42 9.17 14.20 4.10
CA ALA A 42 9.05 13.80 5.50
C ALA A 42 7.60 13.51 5.93
N ARG A 43 6.80 12.95 5.02
CA ARG A 43 5.37 12.70 5.25
C ARG A 43 4.98 11.32 4.76
N TRP A 44 4.48 10.52 5.69
CA TRP A 44 3.91 9.22 5.38
C TRP A 44 2.50 9.35 4.78
N PRO A 45 2.23 8.76 3.59
CA PRO A 45 0.89 8.73 3.04
C PRO A 45 -0.03 7.84 3.88
N MET A 46 -1.32 8.16 3.87
CA MET A 46 -2.38 7.38 4.52
C MET A 46 -2.64 6.06 3.78
N ALA A 47 -2.44 6.05 2.46
CA ALA A 47 -2.62 4.87 1.63
C ALA A 47 -1.62 4.86 0.50
N VAL A 48 -1.13 3.67 0.16
CA VAL A 48 -0.25 3.43 -0.98
C VAL A 48 -0.92 2.41 -1.90
N HIS A 49 -1.24 2.82 -3.12
CA HIS A 49 -1.84 1.95 -4.13
C HIS A 49 -0.78 1.42 -5.10
N ALA A 50 -0.72 0.10 -5.28
CA ALA A 50 0.09 -0.52 -6.32
C ALA A 50 -0.81 -1.19 -7.36
N THR A 51 -0.56 -0.91 -8.63
CA THR A 51 -1.25 -1.56 -9.76
C THR A 51 -0.85 -3.04 -9.86
N PHE A 52 -1.57 -3.85 -10.64
CA PHE A 52 -1.19 -5.23 -10.94
C PHE A 52 0.17 -5.30 -11.68
N GLN A 53 0.95 -6.37 -11.47
CA GLN A 53 2.24 -6.60 -12.14
C GLN A 53 2.18 -7.93 -12.88
N TYR A 54 2.55 -7.91 -14.17
CA TYR A 54 2.75 -9.13 -14.93
C TYR A 54 3.99 -9.87 -14.43
N GLY A 55 3.84 -11.16 -14.15
CA GLY A 55 4.93 -12.04 -13.69
C GLY A 55 4.77 -12.56 -12.25
N ASP A 56 3.77 -12.06 -11.53
CA ASP A 56 3.34 -12.68 -10.27
C ASP A 56 2.41 -13.87 -10.54
N MET A 57 2.37 -14.83 -9.61
CA MET A 57 1.42 -15.94 -9.72
C MET A 57 -0.02 -15.42 -9.49
N PRO A 58 -1.06 -16.03 -10.09
CA PRO A 58 -2.43 -15.55 -9.98
C PRO A 58 -2.94 -15.43 -8.53
N ASP A 59 -2.38 -16.26 -7.65
CA ASP A 59 -2.68 -16.36 -6.23
C ASP A 59 -1.80 -15.44 -5.37
N TYR A 60 -0.62 -15.02 -5.86
CA TYR A 60 0.37 -14.38 -5.01
C TYR A 60 1.29 -13.37 -5.71
N ALA A 61 1.21 -12.11 -5.25
CA ALA A 61 2.03 -11.00 -5.75
C ALA A 61 3.34 -10.81 -4.96
N PHE A 62 4.36 -11.63 -5.24
CA PHE A 62 5.59 -11.72 -4.45
C PHE A 62 6.36 -10.40 -4.37
N GLY A 63 6.65 -9.79 -5.52
CA GLY A 63 7.57 -8.65 -5.58
C GLY A 63 7.02 -7.40 -4.89
N LYS A 64 5.71 -7.14 -5.03
CA LYS A 64 5.09 -5.96 -4.39
C LYS A 64 4.94 -6.16 -2.90
N ARG A 65 4.52 -7.36 -2.46
CA ARG A 65 4.40 -7.69 -1.03
C ARG A 65 5.73 -7.51 -0.31
N GLN A 66 6.83 -7.98 -0.91
CA GLN A 66 8.15 -7.77 -0.32
C GLN A 66 8.46 -6.28 -0.16
N ARG A 67 8.19 -5.45 -1.17
CA ARG A 67 8.37 -3.99 -1.04
C ARG A 67 7.49 -3.38 0.05
N PHE A 68 6.26 -3.85 0.24
CA PHE A 68 5.42 -3.39 1.34
C PHE A 68 5.99 -3.83 2.71
N ARG A 69 6.58 -5.03 2.80
CA ARG A 69 7.28 -5.52 4.01
C ARG A 69 8.52 -4.71 4.32
N ASP A 70 9.36 -4.40 3.35
CA ASP A 70 10.58 -3.61 3.59
C ASP A 70 10.27 -2.25 4.27
N TRP A 71 9.05 -1.74 4.05
CA TRP A 71 8.52 -0.51 4.64
C TRP A 71 7.55 -0.72 5.82
N GLY A 72 7.38 -1.94 6.33
CA GLY A 72 6.51 -2.24 7.47
C GLY A 72 5.03 -2.02 7.22
N MET A 73 4.59 -2.03 5.95
CA MET A 73 3.19 -1.79 5.55
C MET A 73 2.42 -3.07 5.23
N TRP A 74 3.08 -4.23 5.33
CA TRP A 74 2.45 -5.53 5.11
C TRP A 74 2.33 -6.24 6.46
N LEU A 75 1.16 -6.80 6.72
CA LEU A 75 0.92 -7.62 7.91
C LEU A 75 1.87 -8.82 7.91
N VAL A 76 2.24 -9.30 9.10
CA VAL A 76 2.93 -10.58 9.23
C VAL A 76 2.04 -11.65 8.56
N ASP A 77 2.61 -12.46 7.67
CA ASP A 77 1.94 -13.67 7.21
C ASP A 77 1.84 -14.69 8.38
N ASP A 78 1.03 -15.75 8.24
CA ASP A 78 0.91 -16.82 9.25
C ASP A 78 2.28 -17.33 9.76
N GLU A 79 2.31 -17.89 10.98
CA GLU A 79 3.50 -18.38 11.70
C GLU A 79 4.51 -19.16 10.85
N ALA A 80 4.06 -19.85 9.80
CA ALA A 80 4.89 -20.59 8.85
C ALA A 80 5.90 -19.70 8.08
N TYR A 81 5.60 -18.42 7.85
CA TYR A 81 6.52 -17.49 7.21
C TYR A 81 7.61 -17.03 8.19
N THR A 82 7.21 -16.71 9.43
CA THR A 82 8.09 -16.24 10.51
C THR A 82 9.01 -17.35 11.03
N SER A 83 8.57 -18.61 11.01
CA SER A 83 9.39 -19.75 11.45
C SER A 83 10.61 -20.02 10.56
N SER A 84 10.61 -19.51 9.32
CA SER A 84 11.74 -19.67 8.39
C SER A 84 12.78 -18.55 8.49
N THR A 85 12.39 -17.39 9.01
CA THR A 85 13.25 -16.20 9.14
C THR A 85 13.70 -15.93 10.58
N ALA A 86 13.03 -16.48 11.60
CA ALA A 86 13.45 -16.34 13.00
C ALA A 86 14.82 -16.98 13.33
N ALA A 87 15.39 -17.76 12.41
CA ALA A 87 16.73 -18.34 12.55
C ALA A 87 17.87 -17.39 12.11
N ASP A 88 17.56 -16.31 11.40
CA ASP A 88 18.54 -15.33 10.91
C ASP A 88 18.09 -13.94 11.36
N GLY A 89 18.79 -13.37 12.34
CA GLY A 89 18.39 -12.19 13.11
C GLY A 89 18.38 -10.85 12.33
N GLY A 90 17.71 -10.81 11.19
CA GLY A 90 17.43 -9.58 10.45
C GLY A 90 16.16 -8.90 10.98
N ASP A 91 16.26 -7.61 11.29
CA ASP A 91 15.11 -6.75 11.62
C ASP A 91 14.15 -6.67 10.41
N VAL A 92 13.16 -7.55 10.41
CA VAL A 92 12.08 -7.54 9.42
C VAL A 92 10.96 -6.63 9.90
N ASN A 93 10.75 -5.52 9.19
CA ASN A 93 9.69 -4.57 9.49
C ASN A 93 8.34 -5.17 9.06
N TYR A 94 7.47 -5.51 10.01
CA TYR A 94 6.11 -5.92 9.70
C TYR A 94 5.11 -5.00 10.36
N LEU A 95 3.93 -4.86 9.74
CA LEU A 95 2.81 -4.19 10.37
C LEU A 95 2.19 -5.16 11.39
N VAL A 96 2.32 -4.85 12.67
CA VAL A 96 1.60 -5.54 13.75
C VAL A 96 0.42 -4.65 14.13
N LEU A 97 -0.80 -5.17 14.02
CA LEU A 97 -1.97 -4.48 14.56
C LEU A 97 -2.01 -4.80 16.06
N GLU A 98 -1.88 -3.77 16.89
CA GLU A 98 -2.19 -3.92 18.31
C GLU A 98 -3.71 -4.10 18.44
N GLU A 99 -4.16 -5.17 19.10
CA GLU A 99 -5.56 -5.32 19.50
C GLU A 99 -5.79 -4.43 20.74
N ASP A 100 -6.75 -3.50 20.64
CA ASP A 100 -7.23 -2.66 21.76
C ASP A 100 -8.00 -3.49 22.81
#